data_AF-A0A5C6YUJ3-F1
#
_entry.id   AF-A0A5C6YUJ3-F1
#
_cell.length_a   1.000
_cell.length_b   1.000
_cell.length_c   1.000
_cell.angle_alpha   90.00
_cell.angle_beta   90.00
_cell.angle_gamma   90.00
#
_symmetry.space_group_name_H-M   'P 1'
#
loop_
_entity.id
_entity.type
_entity.pdbx_description
1 polymer ?
#
loop_
_entity_poly.entity_id
_entity_poly.type
_entity_poly.pdbx_seq_one_letter_code
_entity_poly.pdbx_strand_id
1 'polypeptide(L)'
;MKLLFVADPLSTFNTYKDSTFAMMREAARRGHELWVCEVPDLLWVSGGRVTAHAARQLTLTPEAAASQAGTKLAVWHEITATRDLPLADVDAVLMRKDPPFDSEFFYATHLLEQAEREGARVFNKAASLRDHPEKLAILEFPQFIAPTLVTRSAAAIRAFHAEHQDIILKPLDGMGGMG
;
A
#
# COMPACT_ATOMS: atom_id res chain seq x y z
N MET A 1 0.62 8.74 19.27
CA MET A 1 -0.37 8.36 18.25
C MET A 1 -0.34 6.86 18.08
N LYS A 2 -1.48 6.26 17.72
CA LYS A 2 -1.62 4.88 17.31
C LYS A 2 -1.71 4.81 15.79
N LEU A 3 -0.74 4.17 15.16
CA LEU A 3 -0.64 4.06 13.70
C LEU A 3 -0.86 2.61 13.29
N LEU A 4 -1.83 2.38 12.41
CA LEU A 4 -2.07 1.06 11.81
C LEU A 4 -1.47 1.04 10.41
N PHE A 5 -0.61 0.07 10.12
CA PHE A 5 -0.10 -0.21 8.79
C PHE A 5 -0.86 -1.42 8.22
N VAL A 6 -1.56 -1.23 7.10
CA VAL A 6 -2.12 -2.32 6.30
C VAL A 6 -1.05 -2.69 5.28
N ALA A 7 -0.34 -3.79 5.46
CA ALA A 7 0.87 -4.12 4.70
C ALA A 7 0.96 -5.61 4.35
N ASP A 8 1.98 -5.95 3.55
CA ASP A 8 2.40 -7.34 3.34
C ASP A 8 2.92 -7.99 4.65
N PRO A 9 3.05 -9.32 4.71
CA PRO A 9 3.54 -10.00 5.90
C PRO A 9 4.90 -9.44 6.34
N LEU A 10 5.07 -9.12 7.63
CA LEU A 10 6.31 -8.52 8.16
C LEU A 10 7.59 -9.31 7.83
N SER A 11 7.47 -10.62 7.60
CA SER A 11 8.57 -11.50 7.23
C SER A 11 9.11 -11.26 5.81
N THR A 12 8.33 -10.61 4.94
CA THR A 12 8.76 -10.29 3.56
C THR A 12 9.56 -8.99 3.47
N PHE A 13 9.54 -8.18 4.53
CA PHE A 13 10.15 -6.85 4.55
C PHE A 13 11.67 -6.95 4.40
N ASN A 14 12.21 -6.17 3.46
CA ASN A 14 13.66 -6.04 3.30
C ASN A 14 14.13 -4.74 3.95
N THR A 15 14.46 -4.81 5.25
CA THR A 15 14.86 -3.66 6.10
C THR A 15 15.96 -2.78 5.51
N TYR A 16 16.77 -3.32 4.59
CA TYR A 16 17.75 -2.57 3.81
C TYR A 16 17.14 -1.44 2.94
N LYS A 17 15.99 -1.68 2.30
CA LYS A 17 15.37 -0.79 1.29
C LYS A 17 13.87 -0.53 1.48
N ASP A 18 13.25 -1.14 2.48
CA ASP A 18 11.81 -1.05 2.71
C ASP A 18 11.41 0.31 3.31
N SER A 19 10.61 1.07 2.57
CA SER A 19 10.16 2.39 3.00
C SER A 19 9.09 2.33 4.08
N THR A 20 8.30 1.25 4.15
CA THR A 20 7.33 1.02 5.24
C THR A 20 8.07 0.79 6.55
N PHE A 21 9.15 -0.01 6.54
CA PHE A 21 10.05 -0.14 7.69
C PHE A 21 10.67 1.20 8.10
N ALA A 22 11.14 2.01 7.15
CA ALA A 22 11.69 3.33 7.46
C ALA A 22 10.67 4.26 8.13
N MET A 23 9.40 4.23 7.69
CA MET A 23 8.30 4.95 8.34
C MET A 23 8.04 4.44 9.76
N MET A 24 7.98 3.12 9.95
CA MET A 24 7.81 2.50 11.27
C MET A 24 8.94 2.88 12.23
N ARG A 25 10.20 2.88 11.77
CA ARG A 25 11.36 3.28 12.57
C ARG A 25 11.25 4.72 13.05
N GLU A 26 10.91 5.65 12.16
CA GLU A 26 10.74 7.05 12.53
C GLU A 26 9.54 7.26 13.46
N ALA A 27 8.44 6.53 13.25
CA ALA A 27 7.28 6.59 14.13
C ALA A 27 7.58 6.05 15.54
N ALA A 28 8.30 4.92 15.65
CA ALA A 28 8.78 4.40 16.93
C ALA A 28 9.70 5.39 17.64
N ARG A 29 10.63 6.03 16.91
CA ARG A 29 11.52 7.07 17.46
C ARG A 29 10.76 8.25 18.06
N ARG A 30 9.58 8.57 17.52
CA ARG A 30 8.67 9.61 18.03
C ARG A 30 7.72 9.13 19.14
N GLY A 31 7.87 7.88 19.60
CA GLY A 31 7.02 7.30 20.64
C GLY A 31 5.60 6.99 20.19
N HIS A 32 5.38 6.70 18.90
CA HIS A 32 4.09 6.25 18.40
C HIS A 32 3.92 4.73 18.59
N GLU A 33 2.69 4.30 18.85
CA GLU A 33 2.34 2.88 18.85
C GLU A 33 2.22 2.40 17.41
N LEU A 34 2.87 1.28 17.11
CA LEU A 34 2.85 0.65 15.81
C LEU A 34 1.95 -0.57 15.83
N TRP A 35 0.97 -0.57 14.95
CA TRP A 35 0.07 -1.68 14.71
C TRP A 35 0.20 -2.11 13.25
N VAL A 36 0.05 -3.40 12.99
CA VAL A 36 0.03 -3.94 11.63
C VAL A 36 -1.13 -4.94 11.47
N CYS A 37 -1.72 -4.93 10.29
CA CYS A 37 -2.56 -6.02 9.80
C CYS A 37 -2.30 -6.23 8.31
N GLU A 38 -2.73 -7.35 7.78
CA GLU A 38 -2.71 -7.65 6.36
C GLU A 38 -4.08 -7.34 5.75
N VAL A 39 -4.18 -7.29 4.42
CA VAL A 39 -5.46 -7.04 3.74
C VAL A 39 -6.56 -8.05 4.14
N PRO A 40 -6.28 -9.37 4.23
CA PRO A 40 -7.28 -10.36 4.64
C PRO A 40 -7.82 -10.17 6.07
N ASP A 41 -7.10 -9.42 6.91
CA ASP A 41 -7.52 -9.13 8.28
C ASP A 41 -8.57 -8.02 8.35
N LEU A 42 -8.79 -7.27 7.25
CA LEU A 42 -9.82 -6.25 7.20
C LEU A 42 -11.20 -6.89 7.10
N LEU A 43 -12.04 -6.65 8.10
CA LEU A 43 -13.41 -7.14 8.10
C LEU A 43 -14.42 -6.05 8.48
N TRP A 44 -15.65 -6.28 8.07
CA TRP A 44 -16.81 -5.52 8.48
C TRP A 44 -17.97 -6.48 8.72
N VAL A 45 -18.69 -6.29 9.82
CA VAL A 45 -19.87 -7.06 10.19
C VAL A 45 -21.05 -6.11 10.26
N SER A 46 -22.24 -6.56 9.83
CA SER A 46 -23.46 -5.75 9.87
C SER A 46 -23.69 -5.13 11.26
N GLY A 47 -23.89 -3.81 11.31
CA GLY A 47 -24.03 -3.04 12.55
C GLY A 47 -22.72 -2.71 13.26
N GLY A 48 -21.58 -3.15 12.73
CA GLY A 48 -20.24 -2.88 13.23
C GLY A 48 -19.49 -1.79 12.46
N ARG A 49 -18.21 -1.66 12.81
CA ARG A 49 -17.22 -0.78 12.16
C ARG A 49 -16.17 -1.61 11.44
N VAL A 50 -15.53 -1.04 10.44
CA VAL A 50 -14.40 -1.67 9.76
C VAL A 50 -13.28 -1.86 10.78
N THR A 51 -12.82 -3.11 10.88
CA THR A 51 -11.92 -3.57 11.94
C THR A 51 -10.78 -4.37 11.32
N ALA A 52 -9.57 -4.11 11.80
CA ALA A 52 -8.43 -4.99 11.57
C ALA A 52 -8.51 -6.12 12.60
N HIS A 53 -8.91 -7.31 12.14
CA HIS A 53 -8.97 -8.51 12.96
C HIS A 53 -7.57 -8.96 13.35
N ALA A 54 -7.40 -9.36 14.61
CA ALA A 54 -6.10 -9.83 15.11
C ALA A 54 -4.93 -8.89 14.75
N ALA A 55 -5.16 -7.58 14.74
CA ALA A 55 -4.12 -6.58 14.52
C ALA A 55 -3.02 -6.76 15.55
N ARG A 56 -1.77 -6.70 15.08
CA ARG A 56 -0.58 -6.99 15.88
C ARG A 56 0.11 -5.68 16.26
N GLN A 57 0.30 -5.44 17.56
CA GLN A 57 1.15 -4.38 18.04
C GLN A 57 2.61 -4.82 17.97
N LEU A 58 3.48 -3.99 17.40
CA LEU A 58 4.89 -4.30 17.25
C LEU A 58 5.78 -3.27 17.95
N THR A 59 6.87 -3.76 18.52
CA THR A 59 8.01 -2.97 18.98
C THR A 59 9.23 -3.32 18.16
N LEU A 60 10.04 -2.31 17.83
CA LEU A 60 11.29 -2.55 17.11
C LEU A 60 12.35 -3.06 18.09
N THR A 61 13.20 -3.98 17.62
CA THR A 61 14.38 -4.39 18.39
C THR A 61 15.34 -3.20 18.57
N PRO A 62 16.21 -3.18 19.60
CA PRO A 62 17.18 -2.10 19.79
C PRO A 62 18.06 -1.86 18.54
N GLU A 63 18.46 -2.94 17.88
CA GLU A 63 19.23 -2.91 16.63
C GLU A 63 18.43 -2.27 15.48
N ALA A 64 17.15 -2.63 15.34
CA ALA A 64 16.28 -2.04 14.34
C ALA A 64 16.02 -0.55 14.58
N ALA A 65 15.82 -0.16 15.84
CA ALA A 65 15.63 1.24 16.22
C ALA A 65 16.88 2.10 15.94
N ALA A 66 18.08 1.54 16.12
CA ALA A 66 19.36 2.23 15.89
C ALA A 66 19.87 2.13 14.43
N SER A 67 19.26 1.27 13.61
CA SER A 67 19.69 1.01 12.23
C SER A 67 19.68 2.25 11.33
N GLN A 68 20.47 2.22 10.26
CA GLN A 68 20.49 3.25 9.22
C GLN A 68 19.91 2.72 7.91
N ALA A 69 19.71 3.60 6.93
CA ALA A 69 19.34 3.16 5.58
C ALA A 69 20.42 2.22 5.03
N GLY A 70 20.00 1.13 4.39
CA GLY A 70 20.94 0.12 3.88
C GLY A 70 21.43 -0.89 4.93
N THR A 71 20.81 -0.98 6.11
CA THR A 71 21.08 -2.06 7.08
C THR A 71 20.11 -3.22 6.88
N LYS A 72 20.62 -4.43 6.68
CA LYS A 72 19.80 -5.65 6.65
C LYS A 72 19.78 -6.30 8.04
N LEU A 73 18.58 -6.56 8.54
CA LEU A 73 18.35 -7.13 9.87
C LEU A 73 17.63 -8.48 9.73
N ALA A 74 18.09 -9.48 10.49
CA ALA A 74 17.47 -10.80 10.53
C ALA A 74 16.19 -10.79 11.38
N VAL A 75 16.24 -10.13 12.54
CA VAL A 75 15.10 -9.90 13.43
C VAL A 75 15.02 -8.41 13.71
N TRP A 76 13.87 -7.80 13.42
CA TRP A 76 13.72 -6.35 13.47
C TRP A 76 12.52 -5.88 14.30
N HIS A 77 11.65 -6.79 14.72
CA HIS A 77 10.48 -6.49 15.52
C HIS A 77 10.15 -7.63 16.49
N GLU A 78 9.32 -7.30 17.48
CA GLU A 78 8.66 -8.22 18.38
C GLU A 78 7.16 -7.88 18.45
N ILE A 79 6.31 -8.91 18.51
CA ILE A 79 4.88 -8.72 18.69
C ILE A 79 4.57 -8.68 20.19
N THR A 80 3.98 -7.58 20.64
CA THR A 80 3.73 -7.32 22.06
C THR A 80 2.27 -7.49 22.46
N ALA A 81 1.34 -7.37 21.50
CA ALA A 81 -0.08 -7.61 21.71
C ALA A 81 -0.77 -7.96 20.39
N THR A 82 -1.90 -8.65 20.49
CA THR A 82 -2.80 -8.94 19.37
C THR A 82 -4.24 -8.64 19.80
N ARG A 83 -5.00 -7.88 19.01
CA ARG A 83 -6.42 -7.63 19.26
C ARG A 83 -7.16 -7.19 18.00
N ASP A 84 -8.47 -7.27 18.04
CA ASP A 84 -9.32 -6.58 17.08
C ASP A 84 -9.23 -5.07 17.28
N LEU A 85 -8.98 -4.35 16.20
CA LEU A 85 -8.74 -2.91 16.23
C LEU A 85 -9.64 -2.22 15.20
N PRO A 86 -10.73 -1.55 15.64
CA PRO A 86 -11.53 -0.70 14.76
C PRO A 86 -10.66 0.40 14.15
N LEU A 87 -10.75 0.57 12.83
CA LEU A 87 -9.89 1.51 12.10
C LEU A 87 -10.18 2.97 12.51
N ALA A 88 -11.39 3.27 12.97
CA ALA A 88 -11.75 4.59 13.49
C ALA A 88 -11.12 4.91 14.88
N ASP A 89 -10.56 3.92 15.58
CA ASP A 89 -9.97 4.07 16.92
C ASP A 89 -8.42 4.24 16.87
N VAL A 90 -7.86 4.43 15.67
CA VAL A 90 -6.44 4.73 15.44
C VAL A 90 -6.30 6.15 14.88
N ASP A 91 -5.14 6.77 15.08
CA ASP A 91 -4.91 8.15 14.64
C ASP A 91 -4.59 8.25 13.13
N ALA A 92 -4.07 7.17 12.55
CA ALA A 92 -3.84 7.03 11.11
C ALA A 92 -3.79 5.56 10.68
N VAL A 93 -4.38 5.27 9.52
CA VAL A 93 -4.28 3.99 8.80
C VAL A 93 -3.43 4.22 7.56
N LEU A 94 -2.29 3.56 7.46
CA LEU A 94 -1.38 3.64 6.32
C LEU A 94 -1.57 2.41 5.44
N MET A 95 -2.16 2.58 4.26
CA MET A 95 -2.27 1.54 3.25
C MET A 95 -0.91 1.40 2.53
N ARG A 96 -0.16 0.37 2.90
CA ARG A 96 1.23 0.09 2.52
C ARG A 96 1.42 -1.29 1.91
N LYS A 97 0.33 -1.95 1.51
CA LYS A 97 0.35 -3.16 0.70
C LYS A 97 1.01 -2.84 -0.65
N ASP A 98 2.00 -3.63 -1.04
CA ASP A 98 2.61 -3.52 -2.36
C ASP A 98 1.61 -3.96 -3.44
N PRO A 99 1.70 -3.41 -4.68
CA PRO A 99 0.98 -3.95 -5.81
C PRO A 99 1.30 -5.44 -6.07
N PRO A 100 0.51 -6.15 -6.89
CA PRO A 100 -0.37 -5.62 -7.93
C PRO A 100 -1.65 -4.96 -7.40
N PHE A 101 -2.21 -4.06 -8.21
CA PHE A 101 -3.57 -3.57 -8.00
C PHE A 101 -4.55 -4.62 -8.56
N ASP A 102 -4.83 -5.64 -7.77
CA ASP A 102 -5.75 -6.73 -8.10
C ASP A 102 -7.13 -6.51 -7.46
N SER A 103 -8.03 -7.48 -7.63
CA SER A 103 -9.39 -7.42 -7.07
C SER A 103 -9.37 -7.33 -5.54
N GLU A 104 -8.43 -7.99 -4.86
CA GLU A 104 -8.34 -7.95 -3.40
C GLU A 104 -7.90 -6.57 -2.91
N PHE A 105 -6.91 -5.95 -3.56
CA PHE A 105 -6.55 -4.56 -3.31
C PHE A 105 -7.75 -3.64 -3.56
N PHE A 106 -8.45 -3.82 -4.68
CA PHE A 106 -9.63 -3.03 -5.02
C PHE A 106 -10.72 -3.15 -3.94
N TYR A 107 -11.07 -4.34 -3.48
CA TYR A 107 -12.07 -4.52 -2.41
C TYR A 107 -11.59 -3.95 -1.06
N ALA A 108 -10.31 -4.09 -0.73
CA ALA A 108 -9.73 -3.48 0.46
C ALA A 108 -9.94 -1.96 0.48
N THR A 109 -9.78 -1.28 -0.66
CA THR A 109 -10.04 0.17 -0.71
C THR A 109 -11.51 0.52 -0.44
N HIS A 110 -12.48 -0.35 -0.74
CA HIS A 110 -13.89 -0.09 -0.37
C HIS A 110 -14.12 -0.21 1.13
N LEU A 111 -13.49 -1.18 1.80
CA LEU A 111 -13.50 -1.27 3.26
C LEU A 111 -12.80 -0.06 3.89
N LEU A 112 -11.66 0.36 3.35
CA LEU A 112 -10.96 1.55 3.83
C LEU A 112 -11.76 2.83 3.64
N GLU A 113 -12.48 2.99 2.52
CA GLU A 113 -13.38 4.14 2.32
C GLU A 113 -14.56 4.10 3.31
N GLN A 114 -15.10 2.91 3.60
CA GLN A 114 -16.12 2.77 4.64
C GLN A 114 -15.55 3.15 6.02
N ALA A 115 -14.30 2.78 6.33
CA ALA A 115 -13.62 3.22 7.54
C ALA A 115 -13.43 4.75 7.58
N GLU A 116 -13.12 5.40 6.44
CA GLU A 116 -13.07 6.88 6.35
C GLU A 116 -14.42 7.51 6.76
N ARG A 117 -15.56 6.93 6.33
CA ARG A 117 -16.90 7.40 6.71
C ARG A 117 -17.20 7.20 8.21
N GLU A 118 -16.57 6.20 8.82
CA GLU A 118 -16.65 5.91 10.26
C GLU A 118 -15.70 6.77 11.10
N GLY A 119 -14.88 7.62 10.47
CA GLY A 119 -13.97 8.56 11.12
C GLY A 119 -12.49 8.19 11.05
N ALA A 120 -12.13 7.08 10.41
CA ALA A 120 -10.72 6.71 10.22
C ALA A 120 -10.01 7.68 9.28
N ARG A 121 -8.70 7.86 9.51
CA ARG A 121 -7.84 8.69 8.65
C ARG A 121 -6.94 7.77 7.84
N VAL A 122 -7.33 7.49 6.60
CA VAL A 122 -6.61 6.57 5.70
C VAL A 122 -5.64 7.33 4.80
N PHE A 123 -4.42 6.81 4.69
CA PHE A 123 -3.34 7.37 3.89
C PHE A 123 -2.77 6.30 2.95
N ASN A 124 -2.80 6.48 1.63
CA ASN A 124 -3.51 7.53 0.89
C ASN A 124 -5.04 7.37 0.94
N LYS A 125 -5.77 8.40 0.50
CA LYS A 125 -7.24 8.36 0.42
C LYS A 125 -7.71 7.14 -0.38
N ALA A 126 -8.63 6.36 0.19
CA ALA A 126 -9.01 5.06 -0.35
C ALA A 126 -9.62 5.15 -1.76
N ALA A 127 -10.49 6.16 -2.01
CA ALA A 127 -11.06 6.39 -3.33
C ALA A 127 -9.98 6.77 -4.36
N SER A 128 -9.05 7.65 -4.00
CA SER A 128 -7.95 8.06 -4.89
C SER A 128 -7.06 6.90 -5.33
N LEU A 129 -6.89 5.87 -4.49
CA LEU A 129 -6.15 4.66 -4.87
C LEU A 129 -6.84 3.89 -6.02
N ARG A 130 -8.18 3.89 -6.10
CA ARG A 130 -8.92 3.26 -7.19
C ARG A 130 -9.04 4.15 -8.43
N ASP A 131 -9.22 5.43 -8.20
CA ASP A 131 -9.52 6.40 -9.26
C ASP A 131 -8.27 6.76 -10.07
N HIS A 132 -7.08 6.66 -9.46
CA HIS A 132 -5.80 7.02 -10.07
C HIS A 132 -4.81 5.84 -10.14
N PRO A 133 -5.10 4.79 -10.93
CA PRO A 133 -4.17 3.67 -11.08
C PRO A 133 -2.89 4.11 -11.79
N GLU A 134 -1.73 3.67 -11.28
CA GLU A 134 -0.40 4.25 -11.57
C GLU A 134 -0.13 4.50 -13.06
N LYS A 135 -0.48 3.56 -13.94
CA LYS A 135 -0.21 3.66 -15.39
C LYS A 135 -1.26 4.44 -16.18
N LEU A 136 -2.47 4.62 -15.65
CA LEU A 136 -3.56 5.30 -16.36
C LEU A 136 -3.86 6.70 -15.80
N ALA A 137 -3.46 7.01 -14.57
CA ALA A 137 -3.56 8.36 -14.02
C ALA A 137 -2.87 9.41 -14.91
N ILE A 138 -1.91 8.99 -15.73
CA ILE A 138 -1.24 9.84 -16.73
C ILE A 138 -2.19 10.43 -17.78
N LEU A 139 -3.36 9.80 -18.01
CA LEU A 139 -4.37 10.28 -18.95
C LEU A 139 -5.01 11.61 -18.51
N GLU A 140 -4.92 11.95 -17.24
CA GLU A 140 -5.37 13.25 -16.69
C GLU A 140 -4.41 14.40 -17.05
N PHE A 141 -3.19 14.07 -17.49
CA PHE A 141 -2.11 15.02 -17.77
C PHE A 141 -1.43 14.76 -19.12
N PRO A 142 -2.18 14.71 -20.24
CA PRO A 142 -1.66 14.33 -21.56
C PRO A 142 -0.53 15.25 -22.05
N GLN A 143 -0.47 16.49 -21.59
CA GLN A 143 0.55 17.47 -21.94
C GLN A 143 1.96 17.17 -21.38
N PHE A 144 2.06 16.27 -20.40
CA PHE A 144 3.32 15.95 -19.73
C PHE A 144 3.84 14.54 -20.05
N ILE A 145 3.23 13.85 -21.01
CA ILE A 145 3.55 12.46 -21.35
C ILE A 145 3.99 12.31 -22.80
N ALA A 146 4.72 11.24 -23.10
CA ALA A 146 4.98 10.81 -24.47
C ALA A 146 3.67 10.34 -25.14
N PRO A 147 3.60 10.32 -26.50
CA PRO A 147 2.50 9.67 -27.21
C PRO A 147 2.21 8.30 -26.61
N THR A 148 0.96 8.08 -26.20
CA THR A 148 0.56 6.89 -25.46
C THR A 148 -0.74 6.33 -26.03
N LEU A 149 -0.72 5.04 -26.35
CA LEU A 149 -1.90 4.26 -26.74
C LEU A 149 -2.24 3.26 -25.63
N VAL A 150 -3.48 3.30 -25.15
CA VAL A 150 -4.04 2.27 -24.27
C VAL A 150 -5.11 1.49 -25.05
N THR A 151 -4.88 0.21 -25.33
CA THR A 151 -5.80 -0.57 -26.14
C THR A 151 -5.69 -2.08 -25.91
N ARG A 152 -6.75 -2.81 -26.28
CA ARG A 152 -6.73 -4.27 -26.46
C ARG A 152 -6.59 -4.67 -27.95
N SER A 153 -6.64 -3.73 -28.88
CA SER A 153 -6.60 -4.01 -30.32
C SER A 153 -5.16 -4.15 -30.84
N ALA A 154 -4.82 -5.35 -31.30
CA ALA A 154 -3.53 -5.59 -31.95
C ALA A 154 -3.34 -4.74 -33.22
N ALA A 155 -4.41 -4.42 -33.94
CA ALA A 155 -4.35 -3.57 -35.13
C ALA A 155 -3.96 -2.14 -34.78
N ALA A 156 -4.55 -1.58 -33.71
CA ALA A 156 -4.21 -0.24 -33.22
C ALA A 156 -2.75 -0.17 -32.75
N ILE A 157 -2.25 -1.22 -32.08
CA ILE A 157 -0.84 -1.31 -31.67
C ILE A 157 0.09 -1.29 -32.89
N ARG A 158 -0.19 -2.07 -33.94
CA ARG A 158 0.62 -2.07 -35.17
C ARG A 158 0.61 -0.73 -35.88
N ALA A 159 -0.54 -0.04 -35.91
CA ALA A 159 -0.65 1.29 -36.50
C ALA A 159 0.19 2.31 -35.71
N PHE A 160 0.11 2.29 -34.39
CA PHE A 160 0.90 3.16 -33.51
C PHE A 160 2.41 2.92 -33.65
N HIS A 161 2.84 1.66 -33.76
CA HIS A 161 4.23 1.32 -34.08
C HIS A 161 4.65 1.84 -35.46
N ALA A 162 3.79 1.70 -36.49
CA ALA A 162 4.10 2.19 -37.82
C ALA A 162 4.22 3.73 -37.87
N GLU A 163 3.52 4.45 -36.99
CA GLU A 163 3.64 5.90 -36.86
C GLU A 163 4.94 6.31 -36.13
N HIS A 164 5.24 5.67 -35.00
CA HIS A 164 6.32 6.10 -34.10
C HIS A 164 7.65 5.36 -34.24
N GLN A 165 7.71 4.28 -35.03
CA GLN A 165 8.88 3.44 -35.37
C GLN A 165 9.53 2.67 -34.22
N ASP A 166 9.60 3.25 -33.02
CA ASP A 166 10.11 2.61 -31.80
C ASP A 166 9.14 2.89 -30.65
N ILE A 167 8.62 1.82 -30.03
CA ILE A 167 7.60 1.92 -28.98
C ILE A 167 7.91 1.00 -27.81
N ILE A 168 7.46 1.41 -26.62
CA ILE A 168 7.46 0.57 -25.42
C ILE A 168 6.06 -0.01 -25.20
N LEU A 169 5.96 -1.33 -25.18
CA LEU A 169 4.76 -2.06 -24.77
C LEU A 169 4.90 -2.49 -23.31
N LYS A 170 3.87 -2.26 -22.51
CA LYS A 170 3.85 -2.60 -21.08
C LYS A 170 2.43 -2.97 -20.63
N PRO A 171 2.26 -3.99 -19.76
CA PRO A 171 0.96 -4.33 -19.18
C PRO A 171 0.50 -3.25 -18.19
N LEU A 172 -0.78 -3.24 -17.85
CA LEU A 172 -1.36 -2.21 -16.96
C LEU A 172 -1.21 -2.55 -15.47
N ASP A 173 -1.23 -3.84 -15.11
CA ASP A 173 -1.33 -4.38 -13.74
C ASP A 173 0.01 -4.72 -13.06
N GLY A 174 1.11 -4.85 -13.81
CA GLY A 174 2.44 -5.17 -13.26
C GLY A 174 3.23 -3.98 -12.69
N MET A 175 4.32 -4.26 -11.97
CA MET A 175 5.28 -3.26 -11.47
C MET A 175 6.72 -3.77 -11.61
N GLY A 176 7.72 -2.90 -11.47
CA GLY A 176 9.14 -3.32 -11.44
C GLY A 176 9.69 -3.94 -12.72
N GLY A 177 9.12 -3.60 -13.89
CA GLY A 177 9.56 -4.14 -15.18
C GLY A 177 8.98 -5.52 -15.51
N MET A 178 7.99 -6.00 -14.74
CA MET A 178 7.24 -7.20 -15.11
C MET A 178 6.27 -6.88 -16.25
N GLY A 179 6.49 -7.50 -17.43
CA GLY A 179 5.67 -7.32 -18.62
C GLY A 179 6.42 -7.44 -19.93
#